data_AF-A0A8D8R1Q5-F1
#
_entry.id   AF-A0A8D8R1Q5-F1
#
_cell.length_a   1.000
_cell.length_b   1.000
_cell.length_c   1.000
_cell.angle_alpha   90.00
_cell.angle_beta   90.00
_cell.angle_gamma   90.00
#
_symmetry.space_group_name_H-M   'P 1'
#
loop_
_entity.id
_entity.type
_entity.pdbx_description
1 polymer ?
#
loop_
_entity_poly.entity_id
_entity_poly.type
_entity_poly.pdbx_seq_one_letter_code
_entity_poly.pdbx_strand_id
1 'polypeptide(L)'
;MRLKDESRIQASEMKFIRSIVGKTRRDRIRNEEIRRSVDVEKLQDKIERSRLKWYGHMQRMNEERIPKNIFNQQIEGRRRRGRPRMIKRDIQRRGEDPKKDMEEE
;
A
#
# COMPACT_ATOMS: atom_id res chain seq x y z
N MET A 1 -9.55 -3.54 4.68
CA MET A 1 -8.09 -3.34 4.83
C MET A 1 -7.59 -4.45 5.74
N ARG A 2 -6.33 -4.89 5.68
CA ARG A 2 -5.85 -5.82 6.72
C ARG A 2 -5.54 -5.02 7.99
N LEU A 3 -5.79 -5.60 9.16
CA LEU A 3 -5.49 -4.99 10.47
C LEU A 3 -4.03 -4.50 10.58
N LYS A 4 -3.09 -5.22 9.96
CA LYS A 4 -1.68 -4.80 9.91
C LYS A 4 -1.47 -3.48 9.17
N ASP A 5 -2.22 -3.26 8.10
CA ASP A 5 -2.11 -2.03 7.29
C ASP A 5 -2.71 -0.85 8.06
N GLU A 6 -3.81 -1.06 8.78
CA GLU A 6 -4.44 -0.07 9.67
C GLU A 6 -3.49 0.40 10.77
N SER A 7 -2.84 -0.55 11.45
CA SER A 7 -1.87 -0.24 12.51
C SER A 7 -0.69 0.59 11.98
N ARG A 8 -0.17 0.26 10.78
CA ARG A 8 0.92 1.00 10.14
C ARG A 8 0.51 2.43 9.78
N ILE A 9 -0.70 2.61 9.25
CA ILE A 9 -1.25 3.93 8.93
C ILE A 9 -1.36 4.78 10.19
N GLN A 10 -1.95 4.23 11.25
CA GLN A 10 -2.10 4.93 12.52
C GLN A 10 -0.73 5.31 13.14
N ALA A 11 0.25 4.41 13.07
CA ALA A 11 1.60 4.67 13.58
C ALA A 11 2.29 5.80 12.79
N SER A 12 2.21 5.79 11.47
CA SER A 12 2.79 6.84 10.61
C SER A 12 2.10 8.19 10.84
N GLU A 13 0.77 8.21 10.88
CA GLU A 13 -0.02 9.41 11.19
C GLU A 13 0.37 9.99 12.55
N MET A 14 0.39 9.15 13.60
CA MET A 14 0.71 9.63 14.93
C MET A 14 2.16 10.10 15.07
N LYS A 15 3.10 9.49 14.35
CA LYS A 15 4.49 9.96 14.31
C LYS A 15 4.57 11.40 13.77
N PHE A 16 3.85 11.68 12.69
CA PHE A 16 3.80 13.01 12.08
C PHE A 16 3.12 14.04 13.00
N ILE A 17 1.91 13.74 13.50
CA ILE A 17 1.16 14.68 14.35
C ILE A 17 1.93 14.98 15.64
N ARG A 18 2.49 13.96 16.30
CA ARG A 18 3.31 14.14 17.51
C ARG A 18 4.53 15.01 17.28
N SER A 19 5.16 14.89 16.11
CA SER A 19 6.30 15.73 15.72
C SER A 19 5.91 17.21 15.61
N ILE A 20 4.73 17.51 15.06
CA ILE A 20 4.23 18.89 14.91
C ILE A 20 3.87 19.51 16.25
N VAL A 21 3.16 18.77 17.11
CA VAL A 21 2.72 19.27 18.42
C VAL A 21 3.87 19.29 19.44
N GLY A 22 5.03 18.70 19.11
CA GLY A 22 6.17 18.61 20.02
C GLY A 22 5.93 17.67 21.20
N LYS A 23 5.08 16.64 21.02
CA LYS A 23 4.76 15.65 22.06
C LYS A 23 5.43 14.32 21.78
N THR A 24 5.98 13.68 22.80
CA THR A 24 6.64 12.38 22.69
C THR A 24 5.79 11.27 23.28
N ARG A 25 6.23 10.01 23.13
CA ARG A 25 5.57 8.88 23.81
C ARG A 25 5.76 8.92 25.34
N ARG A 26 6.76 9.66 25.85
CA ARG A 26 7.02 9.78 27.30
C ARG A 26 5.96 10.60 28.02
N ASP A 27 5.27 11.48 27.30
CA ASP A 27 4.20 12.32 27.84
C ASP A 27 2.94 11.52 28.21
N ARG A 28 2.85 10.25 27.77
CA ARG A 28 1.73 9.32 28.06
C ARG A 28 0.33 9.84 27.67
N ILE A 29 0.26 10.90 26.85
CA ILE A 29 -0.98 11.46 26.32
C ILE A 29 -1.61 10.49 25.31
N ARG A 30 -2.92 10.28 25.42
CA ARG A 30 -3.68 9.41 24.51
C ARG A 30 -3.66 9.97 23.08
N ASN A 31 -3.60 9.10 22.08
CA ASN A 31 -3.59 9.51 20.68
C ASN A 31 -4.86 10.27 20.26
N GLU A 32 -6.00 9.97 20.88
CA GLU A 32 -7.27 10.68 20.65
C GLU A 32 -7.20 12.13 21.12
N GLU A 33 -6.58 12.38 22.26
CA GLU A 33 -6.41 13.72 22.82
C GLU A 33 -5.49 14.58 21.95
N ILE A 34 -4.41 14.00 21.43
CA ILE A 34 -3.51 14.69 20.48
C ILE A 34 -4.22 15.00 19.15
N ARG A 35 -5.10 14.12 18.67
CA ARG A 35 -5.90 14.44 17.48
C ARG A 35 -6.90 15.57 17.75
N ARG A 36 -7.57 15.54 18.91
CA ARG A 36 -8.47 16.61 19.34
C ARG A 36 -7.76 17.96 19.46
N SER A 37 -6.52 18.01 19.94
CA SER A 37 -5.79 19.27 20.07
C SER A 37 -5.43 19.93 18.74
N VAL A 38 -5.38 19.17 17.63
CA VAL A 38 -5.06 19.67 16.28
C VAL A 38 -6.32 19.73 15.40
N ASP A 39 -7.47 19.31 15.92
CA ASP A 39 -8.74 19.18 15.18
C ASP A 39 -8.61 18.37 13.87
N VAL A 40 -7.89 17.25 13.94
CA VAL A 40 -7.64 16.37 12.77
C VAL A 40 -8.43 15.08 12.90
N GLU A 41 -9.24 14.78 11.88
CA GLU A 41 -9.90 13.48 11.71
C GLU A 41 -8.90 12.34 11.50
N LYS A 42 -9.28 11.11 11.86
CA LYS A 42 -8.40 9.95 11.65
C LYS A 42 -8.20 9.72 10.16
N LEU A 43 -6.96 9.49 9.75
CA LEU A 43 -6.63 9.15 8.36
C LEU A 43 -7.34 7.88 7.87
N GLN A 44 -7.61 6.93 8.77
CA GLN A 44 -8.38 5.73 8.47
C GLN A 44 -9.78 6.06 7.95
N ASP A 45 -10.51 6.95 8.63
CA ASP A 45 -11.86 7.37 8.27
C ASP A 45 -11.89 8.06 6.89
N LYS A 46 -10.82 8.79 6.55
CA LYS A 46 -10.65 9.42 5.22
C LYS A 46 -10.43 8.36 4.13
N ILE A 47 -9.62 7.35 4.41
CA ILE A 47 -9.38 6.24 3.48
C ILE A 47 -10.66 5.43 3.27
N GLU A 48 -11.42 5.16 4.31
CA GLU A 48 -12.70 4.45 4.24
C GLU A 48 -13.73 5.22 3.41
N ARG A 49 -13.93 6.52 3.69
CA ARG A 49 -14.81 7.37 2.86
C ARG A 49 -14.38 7.39 1.40
N SER A 50 -13.08 7.45 1.12
CA SER A 50 -12.56 7.44 -0.25
C SER A 50 -12.85 6.11 -0.96
N ARG A 51 -12.72 4.99 -0.25
CA ARG A 51 -13.08 3.66 -0.77
C ARG A 51 -14.57 3.55 -1.05
N LEU A 52 -15.41 4.04 -0.14
CA LEU A 52 -16.87 4.04 -0.34
C LEU A 52 -17.28 4.92 -1.53
N LYS A 53 -16.65 6.09 -1.70
CA LYS A 53 -16.86 6.93 -2.89
C LYS A 53 -16.48 6.20 -4.17
N TRP A 54 -15.32 5.54 -4.19
CA TRP A 54 -14.87 4.75 -5.34
C TRP A 54 -15.80 3.57 -5.63
N TYR A 55 -16.22 2.84 -4.60
CA TYR A 55 -17.19 1.76 -4.72
C TYR A 55 -18.52 2.27 -5.29
N GLY A 56 -19.07 3.36 -4.74
CA GLY A 56 -20.29 3.98 -5.24
C GLY A 56 -20.17 4.45 -6.69
N HIS A 57 -19.02 5.01 -7.07
CA HIS A 57 -18.73 5.35 -8.47
C HIS A 57 -18.77 4.10 -9.35
N MET A 58 -18.15 3.00 -8.92
CA MET A 58 -18.18 1.74 -9.63
C MET A 58 -19.57 1.11 -9.70
N GLN A 59 -20.43 1.32 -8.69
CA GLN A 59 -21.83 0.87 -8.74
C GLN A 59 -22.66 1.64 -9.75
N ARG A 60 -22.40 2.94 -9.95
CA ARG A 60 -23.08 3.77 -10.96
C ARG A 60 -22.51 3.63 -12.38
N MET A 61 -21.34 3.01 -12.53
CA MET A 61 -20.70 2.85 -13.84
C MET A 61 -21.45 1.79 -14.68
N ASN A 62 -21.61 2.05 -15.99
CA ASN A 62 -22.20 1.10 -16.95
C ASN A 62 -21.46 -0.25 -16.92
N GLU A 63 -22.18 -1.35 -17.08
CA GLU A 63 -21.68 -2.73 -17.03
C GLU A 63 -20.71 -3.06 -18.17
N GLU A 64 -20.88 -2.43 -19.33
CA GLU A 64 -19.99 -2.58 -20.49
C GLU A 64 -18.57 -2.03 -20.24
N ARG A 65 -18.40 -1.21 -19.19
CA ARG A 65 -17.11 -0.61 -18.86
C ARG A 65 -16.20 -1.68 -18.27
N ILE A 66 -15.01 -1.82 -18.86
CA ILE A 66 -13.97 -2.78 -18.45
C ILE A 66 -13.75 -2.80 -16.91
N PRO A 67 -13.63 -1.66 -16.19
CA PRO A 67 -13.42 -1.69 -14.73
C PRO A 67 -14.56 -2.35 -13.95
N LYS A 68 -15.83 -2.12 -14.35
CA LYS A 68 -17.02 -2.69 -13.72
C LYS A 68 -17.12 -4.18 -14.01
N ASN A 69 -16.87 -4.56 -15.26
CA ASN A 69 -16.82 -5.95 -15.71
C ASN A 69 -15.78 -6.76 -14.91
N ILE A 70 -14.52 -6.29 -14.87
CA ILE A 70 -13.45 -6.94 -14.11
C ILE A 70 -13.76 -7.01 -12.61
N PHE A 71 -14.34 -5.96 -12.03
CA PHE A 71 -14.69 -5.95 -10.61
C PHE A 71 -15.73 -7.02 -10.25
N ASN A 72 -16.71 -7.26 -11.13
CA ASN A 72 -17.75 -8.27 -10.93
C ASN A 72 -17.28 -9.70 -11.28
N GLN A 73 -16.23 -9.83 -12.09
CA GLN A 73 -15.75 -11.12 -12.57
C GLN A 73 -15.15 -11.97 -11.43
N GLN A 74 -15.64 -13.20 -11.30
CA GLN A 74 -14.99 -14.22 -10.47
C GLN A 74 -13.87 -14.86 -11.30
N ILE A 75 -12.62 -14.52 -11.00
CA ILE A 75 -11.47 -15.11 -11.68
C ILE A 75 -11.12 -16.43 -11.00
N GLU A 76 -11.34 -17.53 -11.71
CA GLU A 76 -10.90 -18.85 -11.28
C GLU A 76 -9.42 -19.08 -11.58
N GLY A 77 -8.72 -19.71 -10.63
CA GLY A 77 -7.31 -20.05 -10.76
C GLY A 77 -6.36 -19.13 -9.97
N ARG A 78 -5.16 -19.65 -9.69
CA ARG A 78 -4.10 -18.90 -9.00
C ARG A 78 -3.13 -18.36 -10.02
N ARG A 79 -2.75 -17.09 -9.87
CA ARG A 79 -1.65 -16.51 -10.64
C ARG A 79 -0.39 -17.35 -10.36
N ARG A 80 0.27 -17.85 -11.40
CA ARG A 80 1.52 -18.61 -11.25
C ARG A 80 2.55 -17.75 -10.52
N ARG A 81 3.37 -18.37 -9.68
CA ARG A 81 4.51 -17.68 -9.06
C ARG A 81 5.37 -17.13 -10.18
N GLY A 82 5.58 -15.81 -10.20
CA GLY A 82 6.46 -15.17 -11.17
C GLY A 82 7.88 -15.74 -11.08
N ARG A 83 8.67 -15.54 -12.13
CA ARG A 83 10.08 -15.97 -12.17
C ARG A 83 10.82 -15.34 -10.97
N PRO A 84 11.51 -16.13 -10.13
CA PRO A 84 12.38 -15.58 -9.10
C PRO A 84 13.44 -14.67 -9.72
N ARG A 85 13.83 -13.61 -9.02
CA ARG A 85 14.94 -12.77 -9.43
C ARG A 85 16.20 -13.65 -9.53
N MET A 86 16.90 -13.60 -10.68
CA MET A 86 18.15 -14.34 -10.83
C MET A 86 19.19 -13.81 -9.86
N ILE A 87 19.83 -14.70 -9.11
CA ILE A 87 21.00 -14.36 -8.30
C ILE A 87 22.28 -14.66 -9.10
N LYS A 88 23.40 -14.04 -8.74
CA LYS A 88 24.69 -14.19 -9.46
C LYS A 88 25.09 -15.66 -9.72
N ARG A 89 24.81 -16.55 -8.76
CA ARG A 89 25.04 -18.00 -8.91
C ARG A 89 24.22 -18.63 -10.03
N ASP A 90 22.98 -18.19 -10.23
CA ASP A 90 22.11 -18.68 -11.29
C ASP A 90 22.54 -18.16 -12.67
N ILE A 91 23.07 -16.93 -12.71
CA ILE A 91 23.64 -16.28 -13.90
C ILE A 91 24.90 -17.04 -14.36
N GLN A 92 25.83 -17.31 -13.43
CA GLN A 92 27.03 -18.10 -13.69
C GLN A 92 26.72 -19.53 -14.16
N ARG A 93 25.73 -20.20 -13.54
CA ARG A 93 25.29 -21.54 -13.96
C ARG A 93 24.70 -21.57 -15.38
N ARG A 94 24.16 -20.45 -15.85
CA ARG A 94 23.62 -20.30 -17.21
C ARG A 94 24.68 -19.89 -18.24
N GLY A 95 25.88 -19.51 -17.80
CA GLY A 95 26.94 -19.03 -18.70
C GLY A 95 26.66 -17.67 -19.32
N GLU A 96 25.66 -16.94 -18.82
CA GLU A 96 25.26 -15.61 -19.30
C GLU A 96 26.00 -14.56 -18.46
N ASP A 97 27.31 -14.35 -18.62
CA ASP A 97 28.05 -13.33 -17.86
C ASP A 97 27.77 -11.92 -18.42
N PRO A 98 27.02 -11.05 -17.72
CA PRO A 98 26.60 -9.75 -18.25
C PRO A 98 27.72 -8.70 -18.27
N LYS A 99 28.94 -9.09 -17.88
CA LYS A 99 30.15 -8.26 -17.98
C LYS A 99 30.97 -8.58 -19.23
N LYS A 100 30.71 -9.69 -19.90
CA LYS A 100 31.47 -10.12 -21.08
C LYS A 100 31.20 -9.20 -22.27
N ASP A 101 29.96 -8.75 -22.41
CA ASP A 101 29.51 -7.90 -23.51
C ASP A 101 29.88 -6.41 -23.34
N MET A 102 30.47 -6.02 -22.20
CA MET A 102 30.83 -4.63 -21.87
C MET A 102 32.35 -4.37 -21.93
N GLU A 103 33.15 -5.42 -22.19
CA GLU A 103 34.63 -5.34 -22.29
C GLU A 103 35.13 -5.49 -23.75
N GLU A 104 34.24 -5.55 -24.75
CA GLU A 104 34.58 -5.71 -26.18
C GLU A 104 34.41 -4.44 -27.05
N GLU A 105 34.42 -3.22 -26.47
CA GLU A 105 34.52 -1.97 -27.25
C GLU A 105 35.68 -1.07 -26.78
#